data_AF-K9X831-F1
#
_entry.id   AF-K9X831-F1
#
_cell.length_a   1.000
_cell.length_b   1.000
_cell.length_c   1.000
_cell.angle_alpha   90.00
_cell.angle_beta   90.00
_cell.angle_gamma   90.00
#
_symmetry.space_group_name_H-M   'P 1'
#
loop_
_entity.id
_entity.type
_entity.pdbx_description
1 polymer ?
#
loop_
_entity_poly.entity_id
_entity_poly.type
_entity_poly.pdbx_seq_one_letter_code
_entity_poly.pdbx_strand_id
1 'polypeptide(L)' 'MKIPLRRLTALFLLGILMFTLISACSNSISHNITNPRLLNTECRVVQHTKGETCIPLNPKRLVT' A
#
# COMPACT_ATOMS: atom_id res chain seq x y z
N MET A 1 -37.98 -19.08 -4.14
CA MET A 1 -36.98 -18.71 -3.11
C MET A 1 -37.27 -17.29 -2.62
N LYS A 2 -37.84 -17.12 -1.43
CA LYS A 2 -38.07 -15.80 -0.83
C LYS A 2 -36.85 -15.48 0.03
N ILE A 3 -35.88 -14.74 -0.53
CA ILE A 3 -34.73 -14.27 0.24
C ILE A 3 -35.26 -13.18 1.17
N PRO A 4 -35.16 -13.33 2.49
CA PRO A 4 -35.69 -12.32 3.40
C PRO A 4 -34.92 -11.02 3.20
N LEU A 5 -35.62 -9.88 3.24
CA LEU A 5 -35.06 -8.54 2.99
C LEU A 5 -33.85 -8.22 3.88
N ARG A 6 -33.84 -8.78 5.10
CA ARG A 6 -32.71 -8.74 6.05
C ARG A 6 -31.43 -9.40 5.51
N ARG A 7 -31.55 -10.45 4.70
CA ARG A 7 -30.42 -11.17 4.11
C ARG A 7 -29.86 -10.42 2.90
N LEU A 8 -30.71 -9.73 2.14
CA LEU A 8 -30.29 -8.84 1.06
C LEU A 8 -29.51 -7.63 1.58
N THR A 9 -30.04 -6.97 2.62
CA THR A 9 -29.37 -5.83 3.27
C THR A 9 -28.03 -6.24 3.88
N ALA A 10 -27.95 -7.40 4.54
CA ALA A 10 -26.69 -7.92 5.05
C ALA A 10 -25.65 -8.18 3.95
N LEU A 11 -26.06 -8.80 2.82
CA LEU A 11 -25.16 -9.05 1.69
C LEU A 11 -24.68 -7.75 1.03
N PHE A 12 -25.56 -6.76 0.92
CA PHE A 12 -25.22 -5.44 0.37
C PHE A 12 -24.17 -4.71 1.24
N LEU A 13 -24.39 -4.69 2.56
CA LEU A 13 -23.44 -4.11 3.52
C LEU A 13 -22.08 -4.84 3.48
N LEU A 14 -22.11 -6.17 3.38
CA LEU A 14 -20.88 -6.97 3.28
C LEU A 14 -20.08 -6.64 2.02
N GLY A 15 -20.78 -6.44 0.89
CA GLY A 15 -20.16 -6.06 -0.38
C GLY A 15 -19.50 -4.68 -0.31
N ILE A 16 -20.17 -3.69 0.27
CA ILE A 16 -19.61 -2.34 0.47
C ILE A 16 -18.38 -2.40 1.38
N LEU A 17 -18.45 -3.15 2.48
CA LEU A 17 -17.34 -3.31 3.41
C LEU A 17 -16.12 -3.92 2.70
N MET A 18 -16.31 -4.98 1.93
CA MET A 18 -15.22 -5.61 1.18
C MET A 18 -14.64 -4.66 0.12
N PHE A 19 -15.49 -3.95 -0.62
CA PHE A 19 -15.04 -3.00 -1.64
C PHE A 19 -14.22 -1.84 -1.04
N THR A 20 -14.67 -1.29 0.09
CA THR A 20 -13.94 -0.23 0.81
C THR A 20 -12.62 -0.72 1.38
N LEU A 21 -12.55 -1.93 1.93
CA LEU A 21 -11.31 -2.57 2.39
C LEU A 21 -10.32 -2.79 1.24
N ILE A 22 -10.79 -3.33 0.10
CA ILE A 22 -9.96 -3.55 -1.09
C ILE A 22 -9.47 -2.21 -1.66
N SER A 23 -10.35 -1.21 -1.77
CA SER A 23 -9.98 0.11 -2.28
C SER A 23 -8.99 0.84 -1.37
N ALA A 24 -9.18 0.78 -0.05
CA ALA A 24 -8.24 1.36 0.92
C ALA A 24 -6.86 0.67 0.87
N CYS A 25 -6.83 -0.65 0.76
CA CYS A 25 -5.58 -1.40 0.60
C CYS A 25 -4.95 -1.21 -0.79
N SER A 26 -5.73 -0.93 -1.84
CA SER A 26 -5.19 -0.67 -3.19
C SER A 26 -4.38 0.61 -3.29
N ASN A 27 -4.53 1.53 -2.33
CA ASN A 27 -3.73 2.76 -2.25
C ASN A 27 -2.34 2.57 -1.61
N SER A 28 -1.90 1.34 -1.31
CA SER A 28 -0.61 1.12 -0.64
C SER A 28 0.61 0.95 -1.55
N ILE A 29 0.53 1.28 -2.85
CA ILE A 29 1.68 1.21 -3.78
C ILE A 29 2.04 2.57 -4.41
N SER A 30 1.46 3.67 -3.93
CA SER A 30 1.94 5.01 -4.27
C SER A 30 3.11 5.44 -3.39
N HIS A 31 4.22 4.69 -3.40
CA HIS A 31 5.54 5.24 -3.05
C HIS A 31 6.09 6.15 -4.17
N ASN A 32 5.20 6.86 -4.88
CA ASN A 32 5.56 7.87 -5.87
C ASN A 32 5.68 9.25 -5.20
N ILE A 33 6.57 9.33 -4.22
CA ILE A 33 7.41 10.51 -4.04
C ILE A 33 8.86 10.05 -4.27
N THR A 34 9.10 9.33 -5.37
CA THR A 34 10.45 9.00 -5.77
C THR A 34 10.60 9.31 -7.24
N ASN A 35 11.31 10.41 -7.47
CA ASN A 35 11.88 10.82 -8.74
C ASN A 35 12.15 9.60 -9.64
N PRO A 36 11.56 9.49 -10.85
CA PRO A 36 11.67 8.30 -11.71
C PRO A 36 13.12 7.93 -12.10
N ARG A 37 14.10 8.79 -11.80
CA ARG A 37 15.53 8.49 -11.88
C ARG A 37 16.04 7.48 -10.83
N LEU A 38 15.35 7.26 -9.71
CA LEU A 38 15.80 6.32 -8.66
C LEU A 38 15.40 4.86 -8.94
N LEU A 39 14.44 4.64 -9.85
CA LEU A 39 13.91 3.30 -10.14
C LEU A 39 14.91 2.38 -10.85
N ASN A 40 16.03 2.93 -11.32
CA ASN A 40 17.08 2.21 -12.03
C ASN A 40 18.40 2.06 -11.25
N THR A 41 18.41 2.42 -9.95
CA THR A 41 19.58 2.23 -9.09
C THR A 41 19.33 1.04 -8.17
N GLU A 42 20.14 0.01 -8.31
CA GLU A 42 20.26 -1.06 -7.31
C GLU A 42 20.31 -0.42 -5.90
N CYS A 43 19.45 -0.89 -4.99
CA CYS A 43 19.36 -0.36 -3.63
C CYS A 43 19.47 -1.49 -2.60
N ARG A 44 20.01 -1.16 -1.43
CA ARG A 44 20.03 -2.04 -0.27
C ARG A 44 18.89 -1.66 0.67
N VAL A 45 17.98 -2.60 0.91
CA VAL A 45 16.93 -2.44 1.92
C VAL A 45 17.54 -2.69 3.30
N VAL A 46 17.29 -1.76 4.23
CA VAL A 46 17.67 -1.89 5.64
C VAL A 46 16.45 -1.70 6.52
N GLN A 47 16.37 -2.51 7.57
CA GLN A 47 15.31 -2.41 8.57
C GLN A 47 15.81 -1.61 9.77
N HIS A 48 14.97 -0.70 10.24
CA HIS A 48 15.21 0.17 11.39
C HIS A 48 13.95 0.24 12.25
N THR A 49 14.04 0.87 13.43
CA THR A 49 12.91 0.98 14.38
C THR A 49 11.65 1.58 13.77
N LYS A 50 11.81 2.50 12.80
CA LYS A 50 10.72 3.13 12.04
C LYS A 50 10.24 2.35 10.80
N GLY A 51 10.63 1.10 10.61
CA GLY A 51 10.26 0.28 9.44
C GLY A 51 11.44 0.01 8.49
N GLU A 52 11.17 -0.03 7.19
CA GLU A 52 12.16 -0.36 6.16
C GLU A 52 12.50 0.87 5.30
N THR A 53 13.78 1.02 4.96
CA THR A 53 14.26 2.05 4.02
C THR A 53 15.16 1.43 2.96
N CYS A 54 14.91 1.74 1.69
CA CYS A 54 15.77 1.40 0.55
C CYS A 54 16.84 2.49 0.39
N ILE A 55 18.08 2.18 0.77
CA ILE A 55 19.24 3.07 0.63
C ILE A 55 19.89 2.79 -0.73
N PRO A 56 20.13 3.79 -1.59
CA PRO A 56 20.83 3.58 -2.86
C PRO A 56 22.26 3.10 -2.60
N LEU A 57 22.79 2.18 -3.42
CA LEU A 57 24.16 1.64 -3.23
C LEU A 57 25.24 2.74 -3.21
N ASN A 58 25.05 3.81 -3.99
CA ASN A 58 25.97 4.95 -4.06
C ASN A 58 25.27 6.25 -3.64
N PRO A 59 25.22 6.57 -2.33
CA PRO A 59 24.64 7.82 -1.86
C PRO A 59 25.55 9.00 -2.22
N LYS A 60 24.99 10.05 -2.83
CA LYS A 60 25.75 11.26 -3.20
C LYS A 60 26.08 12.16 -2.01
N ARG A 61 25.32 12.04 -0.93
CA ARG A 61 25.46 12.87 0.28
C ARG A 61 25.02 12.07 1.50
N LEU A 62 25.86 12.09 2.53
CA LEU A 62 25.59 11.55 3.85
C LEU A 62 25.57 12.72 4.83
N VAL A 63 24.58 12.73 5.74
CA VAL A 63 24.47 13.71 6.82
C VAL A 63 24.49 12.92 8.12
N THR A 64 25.39 13.31 9.02
CA THR A 64 25.61 12.69 10.34
C THR A 64 24.93 13.51 11.43
#